data_AF-A0A4Q2M4E0-F1
#
_entry.id   AF-A0A4Q2M4E0-F1
#
_cell.length_a   1.000
_cell.length_b   1.000
_cell.length_c   1.000
_cell.angle_alpha   90.00
_cell.angle_beta   90.00
_cell.angle_gamma   90.00
#
_symmetry.space_group_name_H-M   'P 1'
#
loop_
_entity.id
_entity.type
_entity.pdbx_description
1 polymer ?
#
loop_
_entity_poly.entity_id
_entity_poly.type
_entity_poly.pdbx_seq_one_letter_code
_entity_poly.pdbx_strand_id
1 'polypeptide(L)' 'MAKRKTTGAPILPAHLFDEIYQLWGEDGAVEILDKVQLGEMTVEQVETALRRPDIEPEDWQRFEEGWRPDGW' A
#
# COMPACT_ATOMS: atom_id res chain seq x y z
N MET A 1 8.66 25.58 -21.22
CA MET A 1 9.55 24.54 -20.67
C MET A 1 9.10 24.20 -19.26
N ALA A 2 8.38 23.10 -19.08
CA ALA A 2 7.89 22.69 -17.77
C ALA A 2 9.08 22.22 -16.91
N LYS A 3 9.26 22.84 -15.75
CA LYS A 3 10.26 22.42 -14.74
C LYS A 3 9.98 20.96 -14.40
N ARG A 4 10.87 20.04 -14.79
CA ARG A 4 10.89 18.68 -14.27
C ARG A 4 11.19 18.79 -12.78
N LYS A 5 10.14 18.75 -11.95
CA LYS A 5 10.28 18.43 -10.53
C LYS A 5 11.00 17.08 -10.49
N THR A 6 12.15 17.02 -9.82
CA THR A 6 12.71 15.78 -9.30
C THR A 6 11.71 15.22 -8.28
N THR A 7 10.61 14.66 -8.77
CA THR A 7 9.70 13.87 -7.94
C THR A 7 10.18 12.45 -8.15
N GLY A 8 11.15 12.03 -7.34
CA GLY A 8 11.50 10.62 -7.25
C GLY A 8 10.21 9.83 -7.02
N ALA A 9 10.11 8.66 -7.65
CA ALA A 9 9.00 7.74 -7.42
C ALA A 9 8.75 7.63 -5.90
N PRO A 10 7.48 7.51 -5.46
CA PRO A 10 7.20 7.24 -4.06
C PRO A 10 8.07 6.07 -3.60
N ILE A 11 8.87 6.29 -2.55
CA ILE A 11 9.74 5.25 -2.01
C ILE A 11 9.02 4.66 -0.82
N LEU A 12 8.71 3.36 -0.89
CA LEU A 12 8.22 2.61 0.25
C LEU A 12 9.33 2.54 1.31
N PRO A 13 9.11 3.02 2.55
CA PRO A 13 10.07 2.87 3.64
C PRO A 13 10.38 1.39 3.93
N ALA A 14 11.65 1.08 4.21
CA ALA A 14 12.11 -0.30 4.43
C ALA A 14 11.37 -1.01 5.58
N HIS A 15 11.07 -0.30 6.68
CA HIS A 15 10.34 -0.90 7.80
C HIS A 15 8.92 -1.35 7.41
N LEU A 16 8.24 -0.61 6.53
CA LEU A 16 6.92 -1.01 6.03
C LEU A 16 7.05 -2.23 5.12
N PHE A 17 8.08 -2.30 4.28
CA PHE A 17 8.35 -3.49 3.47
C PHE A 17 8.57 -4.73 4.35
N ASP A 18 9.34 -4.60 5.43
CA ASP A 18 9.57 -5.69 6.37
C ASP A 18 8.26 -6.12 7.07
N GLU A 19 7.43 -5.17 7.50
CA GLU A 19 6.12 -5.45 8.11
C GLU A 19 5.17 -6.15 7.13
N ILE A 20 5.10 -5.67 5.88
CA ILE A 20 4.35 -6.32 4.81
C ILE A 20 4.84 -7.76 4.61
N TYR A 21 6.15 -7.95 4.54
CA TYR A 21 6.76 -9.27 4.34
C TYR A 21 6.37 -10.24 5.47
N GLN A 22 6.31 -9.76 6.71
CA GLN A 22 5.90 -10.59 7.85
C GLN A 22 4.41 -10.98 7.80
N LEU A 23 3.53 -10.12 7.26
CA LEU A 23 2.08 -10.35 7.24
C LEU A 23 1.60 -11.11 6.00
N TRP A 24 2.11 -10.76 4.82
CA TRP A 24 1.64 -11.27 3.53
C TRP A 24 2.71 -12.00 2.72
N GLY A 25 3.92 -12.15 3.27
CA GLY A 25 5.03 -12.85 2.62
C GLY A 25 5.75 -12.03 1.55
N GLU A 26 6.72 -12.67 0.89
CA GLU A 26 7.57 -12.03 -0.12
C GLU A 26 6.78 -11.50 -1.31
N ASP A 27 5.86 -12.32 -1.84
CA ASP A 27 5.08 -11.96 -3.03
C ASP A 27 4.22 -10.72 -2.78
N GLY A 28 3.55 -10.64 -1.61
CA GLY A 28 2.76 -9.47 -1.22
C GLY A 28 3.62 -8.22 -0.99
N ALA A 29 4.83 -8.38 -0.44
CA ALA A 29 5.78 -7.29 -0.25
C ALA A 29 6.29 -6.72 -1.57
N VAL A 30 6.62 -7.58 -2.52
CA VAL A 30 7.07 -7.19 -3.86
C VAL A 30 5.94 -6.51 -4.63
N GLU A 31 4.73 -7.04 -4.58
CA GLU A 31 3.57 -6.44 -5.26
C GLU A 31 3.27 -5.03 -4.72
N ILE A 32 3.23 -4.86 -3.40
CA ILE A 32 2.97 -3.54 -2.79
C ILE A 32 4.10 -2.56 -3.10
N LEU A 33 5.35 -3.02 -3.08
CA LEU A 33 6.50 -2.19 -3.46
C LEU A 33 6.35 -1.69 -4.91
N ASP A 34 5.96 -2.56 -5.84
CA ASP A 34 5.78 -2.21 -7.25
C ASP A 34 4.65 -1.18 -7.42
N LYS A 35 3.48 -1.41 -6.79
CA LYS A 35 2.36 -0.46 -6.81
C LYS A 35 2.74 0.92 -6.27
N VAL A 36 3.56 0.98 -5.21
CA VAL A 36 4.06 2.25 -4.65
C VAL A 36 5.03 2.94 -5.61
N GLN A 37 5.95 2.19 -6.23
CA GLN A 37 6.90 2.74 -7.21
C GLN A 37 6.22 3.26 -8.48
N LEU A 38 5.17 2.58 -8.93
CA LEU A 38 4.34 2.99 -10.06
C LEU A 38 3.40 4.17 -9.72
N GLY A 39 3.24 4.48 -8.43
CA GLY A 39 2.35 5.54 -7.94
C GLY A 39 0.87 5.16 -7.96
N GLU A 40 0.56 3.86 -8.06
CA GLU A 40 -0.79 3.29 -7.96
C GLU A 40 -1.27 3.22 -6.51
N MET A 41 -0.32 3.19 -5.56
CA MET A 41 -0.58 3.22 -4.12
C MET A 41 0.31 4.25 -3.41
N THR A 42 -0.23 4.92 -2.40
CA THR A 42 0.53 5.81 -1.53
C THR A 42 1.09 5.06 -0.32
N VAL A 43 2.12 5.61 0.30
CA VAL A 43 2.67 5.07 1.56
C VAL A 43 1.63 5.10 2.69
N GLU A 44 0.75 6.10 2.74
CA GLU A 44 -0.33 6.17 3.75
C GLU A 44 -1.37 5.06 3.58
N GLN A 45 -1.68 4.68 2.33
CA GLN A 45 -2.52 3.51 2.06
C GLN A 45 -1.86 2.22 2.58
N VAL A 46 -0.53 2.10 2.40
CA VAL A 46 0.26 0.99 2.98
C VAL A 46 0.27 1.01 4.50
N GLU A 47 0.43 2.16 5.15
CA GLU A 47 0.39 2.20 6.61
C GLU A 47 -1.00 1.82 7.17
N THR A 48 -2.06 2.20 6.45
CA THR A 48 -3.45 1.86 6.80
C THR A 48 -3.70 0.36 6.62
N ALA A 49 -3.12 -0.22 5.57
CA ALA A 49 -3.06 -1.66 5.33
C ALA A 49 -2.62 -2.48 6.52
N LEU A 50 -1.47 -2.11 7.05
CA LEU A 50 -0.73 -2.88 8.04
C LEU A 50 -1.44 -2.84 9.39
N ARG A 51 -2.23 -1.78 9.62
CA ARG A 51 -3.12 -1.68 10.80
C ARG A 51 -4.36 -2.56 10.68
N ARG A 52 -4.68 -3.06 9.48
CA ARG A 52 -5.87 -3.89 9.18
C ARG A 52 -5.51 -5.08 8.28
N PRO A 53 -4.68 -6.02 8.75
CA PRO A 53 -4.34 -7.21 7.98
C PRO A 53 -5.53 -8.13 7.73
N ASP A 54 -6.66 -7.86 8.38
CA ASP A 54 -7.96 -8.50 8.15
C ASP A 54 -8.64 -8.09 6.82
N ILE A 55 -8.14 -7.05 6.14
CA ILE A 55 -8.71 -6.55 4.88
C ILE A 55 -7.65 -6.56 3.80
N GLU A 56 -7.98 -7.12 2.63
CA GLU A 56 -7.07 -7.14 1.50
C GLU A 56 -6.81 -5.74 0.91
N PRO A 57 -5.60 -5.48 0.38
CA PRO A 57 -5.22 -4.18 -0.19
C PRO A 57 -6.18 -3.60 -1.22
N GLU A 58 -6.76 -4.45 -2.04
CA GLU A 58 -7.69 -4.06 -3.10
C GLU A 58 -9.05 -3.56 -2.57
N ASP A 59 -9.42 -3.94 -1.35
CA ASP A 59 -10.71 -3.60 -0.76
C ASP A 59 -10.64 -2.38 0.19
N TRP A 60 -9.46 -1.81 0.45
CA TRP A 60 -9.35 -0.67 1.38
C TRP A 60 -10.04 0.58 0.89
N GLN A 61 -9.96 0.90 -0.40
CA GLN A 61 -10.64 2.08 -0.93
C GLN A 61 -12.16 1.97 -0.72
N ARG A 62 -12.71 0.78 -0.97
CA ARG A 62 -14.12 0.49 -0.68
C ARG A 62 -14.40 0.58 0.82
N PHE A 63 -13.49 0.10 1.66
CA PHE A 63 -13.61 0.20 3.10
C PHE A 63 -13.65 1.65 3.62
N GLU A 64 -12.82 2.55 3.10
CA GLU A 64 -12.88 3.98 3.43
C GLU A 64 -14.21 4.62 2.97
N GLU A 65 -14.74 4.16 1.83
CA GLU A 65 -16.06 4.55 1.31
C GLU A 65 -17.24 3.94 2.09
N GLY A 66 -16.97 3.18 3.16
CA GLY A 66 -17.97 2.63 4.08
C GLY A 66 -18.41 1.20 3.78
N TRP A 67 -17.83 0.55 2.77
CA TRP A 67 -18.04 -0.88 2.52
C TRP A 67 -17.38 -1.71 3.63
N ARG A 68 -17.97 -2.84 3.98
CA ARG A 68 -17.42 -3.80 4.94
C ARG A 68 -17.55 -5.20 4.35
N PRO A 69 -16.58 -6.10 4.60
CA PRO A 69 -16.73 -7.49 4.21
C PRO A 69 -17.91 -8.13 4.96
N ASP A 70 -18.53 -9.15 4.36
CA ASP A 70 -19.64 -9.87 4.99
C ASP A 70 -19.20 -10.51 6.32
N GLY A 71 -19.94 -10.23 7.39
CA GLY A 71 -19.66 -10.74 8.74
C GLY A 71 -19.11 -9.72 9.74
N TRP A 72 -19.17 -8.42 9.40
CA TRP A 72 -18.82 -7.29 10.26
C TRP A 72 -20.03 -6.57 10.86
#